data_AF-A0A963XDA1-F1
#
_entry.id   AF-A0A963XDA1-F1
#
_cell.length_a   1.000
_cell.length_b   1.000
_cell.length_c   1.000
_cell.angle_alpha   90.00
_cell.angle_beta   90.00
_cell.angle_gamma   90.00
#
_symmetry.space_group_name_H-M   'P 1'
#
loop_
_entity.id
_entity.type
_entity.pdbx_description
1 polymer ?
#
loop_
_entity_poly.entity_id
_entity_poly.type
_entity_poly.pdbx_seq_one_letter_code
_entity_poly.pdbx_strand_id
1 'polypeptide(L)' 'KPDPVPYLNMVERFGISPERAAMFEDSVKNLIPAADMGMMTVWVHHPNHDPGPHDAVDHCQYVTDDLTGWLAAAVKE' A
#
# COMPACT_ATOMS: atom_id res chain seq x y z
N LYS A 1 -11.52 2.50 -5.22
CA LYS A 1 -10.37 1.57 -5.33
C LYS A 1 -10.96 0.16 -5.35
N PRO A 2 -10.50 -0.81 -6.16
CA PRO A 2 -9.20 -0.96 -6.82
C PRO A 2 -9.13 -0.42 -8.26
N ASP A 3 -10.00 0.51 -8.64
CA ASP A 3 -9.85 1.23 -9.91
C ASP A 3 -8.42 1.82 -10.03
N PRO A 4 -7.65 1.49 -11.09
CA PRO A 4 -6.29 1.99 -11.27
C PRO A 4 -6.22 3.47 -11.66
N VAL A 5 -7.28 4.06 -12.22
CA VAL A 5 -7.24 5.44 -12.77
C VAL A 5 -6.79 6.48 -11.73
N PRO A 6 -7.30 6.50 -10.48
CA PRO A 6 -6.83 7.44 -9.46
C PRO A 6 -5.33 7.31 -9.13
N TYR A 7 -4.77 6.10 -9.21
CA TYR A 7 -3.37 5.84 -8.90
C TYR A 7 -2.47 6.37 -10.02
N LEU A 8 -2.84 6.10 -11.28
CA LEU A 8 -2.15 6.63 -12.46
C LEU A 8 -2.15 8.16 -12.44
N ASN A 9 -3.30 8.77 -12.17
CA ASN A 9 -3.42 10.24 -12.08
C ASN A 9 -2.55 10.81 -10.95
N MET A 10 -2.45 10.14 -9.80
CA MET A 10 -1.57 10.54 -8.70
C MET A 10 -0.10 10.47 -9.13
N VAL A 11 0.31 9.36 -9.72
CA VAL A 11 1.69 9.13 -10.19
C VAL A 11 2.10 10.20 -11.19
N GLU A 12 1.28 10.44 -12.22
CA GLU A 12 1.54 11.45 -13.25
C GLU A 12 1.58 12.86 -12.67
N ARG A 13 0.57 13.23 -11.87
CA ARG A 13 0.43 14.58 -11.32
C ARG A 13 1.59 14.99 -10.42
N PHE A 14 2.14 14.06 -9.65
CA PHE A 14 3.18 14.34 -8.67
C PHE A 14 4.57 13.87 -9.10
N GLY A 15 4.71 13.29 -10.30
CA GLY A 15 6.00 12.79 -10.80
C GLY A 15 6.60 11.68 -9.93
N ILE A 16 5.74 10.81 -9.38
CA ILE A 16 6.17 9.70 -8.51
C ILE A 16 6.76 8.61 -9.40
N SER A 17 7.95 8.10 -9.05
CA SER A 17 8.47 6.85 -9.61
C SER A 17 7.91 5.67 -8.82
N PRO A 18 6.99 4.85 -9.37
CA PRO A 18 6.34 3.77 -8.62
C PRO A 18 7.33 2.80 -7.96
N GLU A 19 8.39 2.43 -8.68
CA GLU A 19 9.45 1.52 -8.23
C GLU A 19 10.31 2.07 -7.07
N ARG A 20 10.15 3.35 -6.74
CA ARG A 20 10.80 4.03 -5.60
C ARG A 20 9.81 4.51 -4.55
N ALA A 21 8.54 4.10 -4.65
CA ALA A 21 7.47 4.51 -3.76
C ALA A 21 6.88 3.33 -3.00
N ALA A 22 6.27 3.62 -1.85
CA ALA A 22 5.50 2.66 -1.06
C ALA A 22 4.06 3.16 -0.89
N MET A 23 3.07 2.28 -1.11
CA MET A 23 1.65 2.54 -0.85
C MET A 23 1.24 1.87 0.47
N PHE A 24 0.69 2.65 1.37
CA PHE A 24 0.13 2.20 2.65
C PHE A 24 -1.40 2.25 2.57
N GLU A 25 -2.06 1.14 2.89
CA GLU A 25 -3.52 1.07 2.83
C GLU A 25 -4.06 0.02 3.81
N ASP A 26 -5.23 0.26 4.37
CA ASP A 26 -5.92 -0.61 5.32
C ASP A 26 -6.70 -1.76 4.68
N SER A 27 -7.16 -1.57 3.43
CA SER A 27 -7.85 -2.58 2.63
C SER A 27 -6.92 -3.23 1.62
N VAL A 28 -6.64 -4.53 1.75
CA VAL A 28 -5.68 -5.23 0.88
C VAL A 28 -6.03 -5.14 -0.60
N LYS A 29 -7.31 -5.24 -1.00
CA LYS A 29 -7.71 -5.14 -2.42
C LYS A 29 -7.30 -3.80 -3.05
N ASN A 30 -7.22 -2.74 -2.26
CA ASN A 30 -6.82 -1.42 -2.73
C ASN A 30 -5.30 -1.30 -2.94
N LEU A 31 -4.51 -2.28 -2.51
CA LEU A 31 -3.07 -2.34 -2.80
C LEU A 31 -2.78 -2.93 -4.19
N ILE A 32 -3.73 -3.65 -4.80
CA ILE A 32 -3.54 -4.30 -6.11
C ILE A 32 -3.03 -3.32 -7.18
N PRO A 33 -3.65 -2.14 -7.42
CA PRO A 33 -3.18 -1.25 -8.47
C PRO A 33 -1.78 -0.68 -8.18
N ALA A 34 -1.43 -0.50 -6.91
CA ALA A 34 -0.10 -0.04 -6.52
C ALA A 34 0.96 -1.12 -6.80
N ALA A 35 0.66 -2.37 -6.44
CA ALA A 35 1.50 -3.52 -6.74
C ALA A 35 1.69 -3.73 -8.25
N ASP A 36 0.61 -3.64 -9.03
CA ASP A 36 0.64 -3.78 -10.49
C ASP A 36 1.52 -2.72 -11.18
N MET A 37 1.60 -1.51 -10.60
CA MET A 37 2.49 -0.44 -11.07
C MET A 37 3.95 -0.60 -10.59
N GLY A 38 4.25 -1.56 -9.72
CA GLY A 38 5.58 -1.81 -9.17
C GLY A 38 5.91 -1.02 -7.89
N MET A 39 4.92 -0.42 -7.22
CA MET A 39 5.12 0.14 -5.88
C MET A 39 5.34 -0.97 -4.87
N MET A 40 6.13 -0.67 -3.83
CA MET A 40 6.11 -1.46 -2.61
C MET A 40 4.74 -1.30 -1.94
N THR A 41 4.12 -2.36 -1.48
CA THR A 41 2.84 -2.27 -0.76
C THR A 41 2.99 -2.65 0.70
N VAL A 42 2.33 -1.89 1.55
CA VAL A 42 2.30 -2.09 3.00
C VAL A 42 0.84 -2.12 3.43
N TRP A 43 0.40 -3.29 3.89
CA TRP A 43 -0.91 -3.42 4.49
C TRP A 43 -0.88 -2.90 5.93
N VAL A 44 -1.67 -1.86 6.19
CA VAL A 44 -1.89 -1.34 7.54
C VAL A 44 -3.02 -2.15 8.18
N HIS A 45 -2.66 -3.25 8.82
CA HIS A 45 -3.60 -4.19 9.40
C HIS A 45 -4.18 -3.63 10.70
N HIS A 46 -5.52 -3.65 10.80
CA HIS A 46 -6.20 -3.40 12.06
C HIS A 46 -6.60 -4.75 12.67
N PRO A 47 -6.23 -5.07 13.93
CA PRO A 47 -6.50 -6.38 14.54
C PRO A 47 -7.97 -6.85 14.54
N ASN A 48 -8.91 -5.91 14.37
CA ASN A 48 -10.35 -6.19 14.33
C ASN A 48 -10.91 -6.20 12.89
N HIS A 49 -10.05 -6.14 11.88
CA HIS A 49 -10.42 -6.06 10.47
C HIS A 49 -9.63 -7.11 9.69
N ASP A 50 -10.26 -8.28 9.57
CA ASP A 50 -9.74 -9.31 8.69
C ASP A 50 -10.05 -8.97 7.22
N PRO A 51 -9.11 -9.26 6.31
CA PRO A 51 -9.41 -9.24 4.88
C PRO A 51 -10.49 -10.29 4.62
N GLY A 52 -11.43 -9.99 3.72
CA GLY A 52 -12.50 -10.92 3.40
C GLY A 52 -11.95 -12.25 2.87
N PRO A 53 -12.73 -13.34 2.86
CA PRO A 53 -12.25 -14.68 2.45
C PRO A 53 -11.76 -14.77 1.00
N HIS A 54 -12.01 -13.73 0.18
CA HIS A 54 -11.59 -13.64 -1.21
C HIS A 54 -10.51 -12.59 -1.46
N ASP A 55 -10.07 -11.90 -0.42
CA ASP A 55 -9.04 -10.88 -0.50
C ASP A 55 -7.67 -11.56 -0.37
N ALA A 56 -7.05 -11.89 -1.51
CA ALA A 56 -5.67 -12.36 -1.54
C ALA A 56 -4.74 -11.30 -0.94
N VAL A 57 -3.67 -11.72 -0.28
CA VAL A 57 -2.68 -10.82 0.34
C VAL A 57 -1.30 -10.95 -0.29
N ASP A 58 -1.15 -11.76 -1.33
CA ASP A 58 0.13 -12.02 -2.02
C ASP A 58 0.77 -10.75 -2.59
N HIS A 59 -0.05 -9.75 -2.90
CA HIS A 59 0.38 -8.43 -3.36
C HIS A 59 0.70 -7.46 -2.23
N CYS A 60 0.68 -7.87 -0.95
CA CYS A 60 1.09 -7.10 0.23
C CYS A 60 2.50 -7.52 0.66
N GLN A 61 3.53 -6.75 0.31
CA GLN A 61 4.91 -7.14 0.62
C GLN A 61 5.26 -7.00 2.10
N TYR A 62 4.65 -6.02 2.78
CA TYR A 62 4.79 -5.82 4.21
C TYR A 62 3.43 -5.66 4.87
N VAL A 63 3.39 -5.95 6.17
CA VAL A 63 2.22 -5.74 7.02
C VAL A 63 2.68 -5.01 8.28
N THR A 64 1.89 -4.04 8.74
CA THR A 64 2.11 -3.36 10.02
C THR A 64 0.78 -3.10 10.71
N ASP A 65 0.75 -3.26 12.02
CA ASP A 65 -0.33 -2.83 12.91
C ASP A 65 -0.01 -1.48 13.61
N ASP A 66 1.19 -0.94 13.38
CA ASP A 66 1.68 0.33 13.92
C ASP A 66 2.37 1.15 12.82
N LEU A 67 1.56 1.83 12.01
CA LEU A 67 2.06 2.72 10.95
C LEU A 67 2.95 3.83 11.52
N THR A 68 2.65 4.34 12.72
CA THR A 68 3.40 5.43 13.32
C THR A 68 4.80 4.98 13.73
N GLY A 69 4.92 3.86 14.43
CA GLY A 69 6.21 3.26 14.78
C GLY A 69 7.02 2.87 13.55
N TRP A 70 6.36 2.34 12.51
CA TRP A 70 7.01 2.01 11.24
C TRP A 70 7.64 3.26 10.59
N LEU A 71 6.88 4.35 10.44
CA LEU A 71 7.38 5.59 9.84
C LEU A 71 8.47 6.23 10.68
N ALA A 72 8.34 6.23 12.01
CA ALA A 72 9.37 6.74 12.92
C ALA A 72 10.70 5.98 12.77
N ALA A 73 10.65 4.66 12.58
CA ALA A 73 11.85 3.85 12.35
C ALA A 73 12.46 4.02 10.95
N ALA A 74 11.64 4.36 9.94
CA ALA A 74 12.10 4.54 8.56
C ALA A 74 12.85 5.86 8.34
N VAL A 75 12.56 6.89 9.13
CA VAL A 75 13.27 8.17 9.09
C VAL A 75 14.59 8.00 9.85
N LYS A 76 15.70 7.95 9.10
CA LYS A 76 17.05 8.15 9.68
C LYS A 76 17.32 9.65 9.74
N GLU A 77 17.78 10.15 10.89
CA GLU A 77 18.37 11.49 11.00
C GLU A 77 19.60 11.65 10.10
#